data_AF-A0A842G2P1-F1
#
_entry.id   AF-A0A842G2P1-F1
#
_cell.length_a   1.000
_cell.length_b   1.000
_cell.length_c   1.000
_cell.angle_alpha   90.00
_cell.angle_beta   90.00
_cell.angle_gamma   90.00
#
_symmetry.space_group_name_H-M   'P 1'
#
loop_
_entity.id
_entity.type
_entity.pdbx_description
1 polymer ?
#
loop_
_entity_poly.entity_id
_entity_poly.type
_entity_poly.pdbx_seq_one_letter_code
_entity_poly.pdbx_strand_id
1 'polypeptide(L)'
;MIIKSKQVIERICVFHNSEEEACLAMQKLAEEGYSKNTRQGSTQFGRVTITELSQLDQEILLSRFPNIVIHKIKSLFSDKTYHYVYYTEHERIIERREN
;
A
#
# COMPACT_ATOMS: atom_id res chain seq x y z
N MET A 1 -9.74 -4.87 -40.09
CA MET A 1 -9.98 -3.82 -39.08
C MET A 1 -9.06 -4.10 -37.91
N ILE A 2 -8.05 -3.26 -37.67
CA ILE A 2 -7.13 -3.41 -36.53
C ILE A 2 -7.68 -2.53 -35.41
N ILE A 3 -8.27 -3.14 -34.38
CA ILE A 3 -8.65 -2.42 -33.17
C ILE A 3 -7.37 -2.26 -32.35
N LYS A 4 -6.83 -1.04 -32.28
CA LYS A 4 -5.75 -0.72 -31.33
C LYS A 4 -6.42 -0.53 -29.97
N SER A 5 -6.34 -1.52 -29.08
CA SER A 5 -6.70 -1.33 -27.68
C SER A 5 -5.55 -0.60 -26.98
N LYS A 6 -5.83 0.56 -26.37
CA LYS A 6 -4.85 1.25 -25.53
C LYS A 6 -4.98 0.69 -24.12
N GLN A 7 -3.98 -0.06 -23.69
CA GLN A 7 -3.89 -0.52 -22.30
C GLN A 7 -3.42 0.64 -21.41
N VAL A 8 -4.16 0.91 -20.33
CA VAL A 8 -3.79 1.87 -19.29
C VAL A 8 -3.57 1.11 -17.99
N ILE A 9 -2.45 1.34 -17.31
CA ILE A 9 -2.19 0.78 -15.98
C ILE A 9 -2.72 1.77 -14.95
N GLU A 10 -3.70 1.35 -14.17
CA GLU A 10 -4.12 2.06 -12.96
C GLU A 10 -3.32 1.53 -11.77
N ARG A 11 -2.83 2.44 -10.93
CA ARG A 11 -2.12 2.13 -9.68
C ARG A 11 -2.85 2.76 -8.51
N ILE A 12 -3.05 1.99 -7.45
CA ILE A 12 -3.62 2.48 -6.20
C ILE A 12 -2.73 2.15 -5.01
N CYS A 13 -2.83 3.02 -4.02
CA CYS A 13 -2.04 3.07 -2.80
C CYS A 13 -3.02 3.05 -1.63
N VAL A 14 -3.00 2.00 -0.80
CA VAL A 14 -3.97 1.82 0.29
C VAL A 14 -3.24 1.75 1.62
N PHE A 15 -3.62 2.64 2.54
CA PHE A 15 -3.14 2.61 3.92
C PHE A 15 -4.10 1.83 4.81
N HIS A 16 -3.55 1.05 5.73
CA HIS A 16 -4.32 0.17 6.61
C HIS A 16 -3.95 0.45 8.08
N ASN A 17 -4.93 0.27 8.95
CA ASN A 17 -4.76 0.45 10.39
C ASN A 17 -4.22 -0.82 11.06
N SER A 18 -4.40 -1.99 10.45
CA SER A 18 -3.85 -3.25 10.94
C SER A 18 -3.34 -4.17 9.82
N GLU A 19 -2.59 -5.20 10.21
CA GLU A 19 -2.10 -6.23 9.30
C GLU A 19 -3.24 -7.11 8.76
N GLU A 20 -4.24 -7.38 9.58
CA GLU A 20 -5.44 -8.13 9.19
C GLU A 20 -6.25 -7.35 8.14
N GLU A 21 -6.42 -6.04 8.34
CA GLU A 21 -7.08 -5.17 7.36
C GLU A 21 -6.33 -5.18 6.03
N ALA A 22 -4.99 -5.06 6.05
CA ALA A 22 -4.17 -5.14 4.86
C ALA A 22 -4.35 -6.49 4.14
N CYS A 23 -4.35 -7.61 4.88
CA CYS A 23 -4.58 -8.94 4.32
C CYS A 23 -5.94 -9.08 3.63
N LEU A 24 -7.01 -8.62 4.30
CA LEU A 24 -8.37 -8.67 3.75
C LEU A 24 -8.53 -7.76 2.54
N ALA A 25 -7.94 -6.57 2.57
CA ALA A 25 -7.96 -5.64 1.45
C ALA A 25 -7.23 -6.21 0.23
N MET A 26 -6.07 -6.87 0.41
CA MET A 26 -5.37 -7.52 -0.68
C MET A 26 -6.20 -8.63 -1.35
N GLN A 27 -6.95 -9.41 -0.56
CA GLN A 27 -7.83 -10.45 -1.10
C GLN A 27 -8.97 -9.85 -1.93
N LYS A 28 -9.66 -8.83 -1.38
CA LYS A 28 -10.74 -8.13 -2.08
C LYS A 28 -10.27 -7.47 -3.39
N LEU A 29 -9.14 -6.77 -3.35
CA LEU A 29 -8.59 -6.10 -4.54
C LEU A 29 -8.20 -7.12 -5.62
N ALA A 30 -7.71 -8.30 -5.23
CA ALA A 30 -7.43 -9.38 -6.18
C ALA A 30 -8.72 -9.90 -6.85
N GLU A 31 -9.83 -10.00 -6.12
CA GLU A 31 -11.14 -10.34 -6.68
C GLU A 31 -11.66 -9.26 -7.65
N GLU A 32 -11.33 -7.99 -7.41
CA GLU A 32 -11.64 -6.85 -8.28
C GLU A 32 -10.72 -6.73 -9.51
N GLY A 33 -9.79 -7.67 -9.70
CA GLY A 33 -8.88 -7.71 -10.85
C GLY A 33 -7.62 -6.86 -10.70
N TYR A 34 -7.32 -6.38 -9.49
CA TYR A 34 -6.01 -5.81 -9.20
C TYR A 34 -4.96 -6.89 -8.98
N SER A 35 -3.71 -6.53 -9.23
CA SER A 35 -2.55 -7.33 -8.89
C SER A 35 -2.45 -7.52 -7.38
N LYS A 36 -1.74 -8.58 -6.99
CA LYS A 36 -1.19 -8.66 -5.64
C LYS A 36 -0.25 -7.47 -5.40
N ASN A 37 0.00 -7.19 -4.12
CA ASN A 37 0.82 -6.04 -3.70
C ASN A 37 2.15 -6.01 -4.50
N THR A 38 2.37 -4.94 -5.28
CA THR A 38 3.55 -4.81 -6.14
C THR A 38 4.82 -4.45 -5.37
N ARG A 39 4.67 -4.01 -4.12
CA ARG A 39 5.78 -3.65 -3.22
C ARG A 39 6.05 -4.77 -2.23
N GLN A 40 6.65 -5.87 -2.69
CA GLN A 40 7.11 -6.96 -1.82
C GLN A 40 8.50 -6.62 -1.24
N GLY A 41 8.54 -6.14 0.00
CA GLY A 41 9.78 -6.13 0.79
C GLY A 41 10.17 -7.56 1.20
N SER A 42 11.47 -7.85 1.29
CA SER A 42 12.12 -9.16 1.48
C SER A 42 11.80 -9.94 2.77
N THR A 43 10.72 -9.62 3.48
CA THR A 43 10.26 -10.42 4.62
C THR A 43 9.16 -11.38 4.15
N GLN A 44 9.25 -12.66 4.55
CA GLN A 44 8.35 -13.76 4.16
C GLN A 44 6.85 -13.55 4.49
N PHE A 45 6.50 -12.46 5.20
CA PHE A 45 5.13 -12.05 5.49
C PHE A 45 4.73 -10.74 4.82
N GLY A 46 5.55 -10.23 3.88
CA GLY A 46 5.25 -9.02 3.13
C GLY A 46 4.97 -7.83 4.03
N ARG A 47 5.77 -7.63 5.12
CA ARG A 47 5.56 -6.50 6.04
C ARG A 47 5.44 -5.21 5.25
N VAL A 48 4.20 -4.76 5.23
CA VAL A 48 3.66 -3.72 4.38
C VAL A 48 3.96 -2.37 5.03
N THR A 49 5.21 -2.05 5.34
CA THR A 49 5.51 -0.93 6.26
C THR A 49 6.37 0.13 5.59
N ILE A 50 5.90 1.37 5.56
CA ILE A 50 6.83 2.52 5.47
C ILE A 50 7.42 2.66 6.87
N THR A 51 8.61 2.12 7.07
CA THR A 51 9.36 2.27 8.32
C THR A 51 10.06 3.62 8.35
N GLU A 52 10.35 4.09 9.56
CA GLU A 52 11.10 5.33 9.79
C GLU A 52 10.36 6.60 9.33
N LEU A 53 9.03 6.63 9.48
CA LEU A 53 8.25 7.84 9.21
C LEU A 53 8.78 9.02 10.02
N SER A 54 9.24 10.06 9.33
CA SER A 54 9.64 11.31 9.96
C SER A 54 8.43 11.97 10.63
N GLN A 55 8.65 12.93 11.53
CA GLN A 55 7.54 13.67 12.13
C GLN A 55 6.69 14.37 11.06
N LEU A 56 7.31 14.90 10.02
CA LEU A 56 6.61 15.55 8.90
C LEU A 56 5.73 14.56 8.14
N ASP A 57 6.21 13.33 7.88
CA ASP A 57 5.41 12.30 7.21
C ASP A 57 4.19 11.90 8.04
N GLN A 58 4.36 11.82 9.36
CA GLN A 58 3.27 11.52 10.30
C GLN A 58 2.20 12.62 10.27
N GLU A 59 2.62 13.89 10.29
CA GLU A 59 1.70 15.04 10.21
C GLU A 59 0.94 15.08 8.88
N ILE A 60 1.61 14.83 7.75
CA ILE A 60 0.98 14.76 6.43
C ILE A 60 -0.03 13.60 6.37
N LEU A 61 0.32 12.43 6.89
CA LEU A 61 -0.56 11.27 6.92
C LEU A 61 -1.80 11.54 7.77
N LEU A 62 -1.63 12.08 8.98
CA LEU A 62 -2.75 12.41 9.86
C LEU A 62 -3.64 13.53 9.28
N SER A 63 -3.06 14.49 8.54
CA SER A 63 -3.85 15.52 7.87
C SER A 63 -4.70 14.96 6.72
N ARG A 64 -4.21 13.95 6.00
CA ARG A 64 -4.94 13.34 4.86
C ARG A 64 -5.88 12.23 5.29
N PHE A 65 -5.49 11.48 6.31
CA PHE A 65 -6.19 10.32 6.84
C PHE A 65 -6.26 10.44 8.37
N PRO A 66 -7.20 11.24 8.91
CA PRO A 66 -7.25 11.52 10.35
C PRO A 66 -7.40 10.29 11.26
N ASN A 67 -7.92 9.19 10.71
CA ASN A 67 -8.15 7.94 11.43
C ASN A 67 -7.03 6.91 11.22
N ILE A 68 -5.91 7.29 10.60
CA ILE A 68 -4.81 6.35 10.35
C ILE A 68 -4.06 6.03 11.65
N VAL A 69 -3.77 4.75 11.86
CA VAL A 69 -2.98 4.29 13.01
C VAL A 69 -1.51 4.28 12.65
N ILE A 70 -0.73 5.13 13.34
CA ILE A 70 0.72 5.15 13.26
C ILE A 70 1.29 4.25 14.37
N HIS A 71 1.89 3.15 13.97
CA HIS A 71 2.47 2.15 14.84
C HIS A 71 3.90 2.53 15.25
N LYS A 72 4.36 1.98 16.38
CA LYS A 72 5.71 2.21 16.90
C LYS A 72 6.41 0.87 17.12
N ILE A 73 7.65 0.77 16.69
CA ILE A 73 8.50 -0.39 16.96
C ILE A 73 9.84 0.07 17.54
N LYS A 74 10.21 -0.46 18.70
CA LYS A 74 11.53 -0.23 19.27
C LYS A 74 12.53 -1.16 18.57
N SER A 75 13.63 -0.60 18.09
CA SER A 75 14.71 -1.39 17.52
C SER A 75 15.27 -2.35 18.56
N LEU A 76 15.54 -3.59 18.18
CA LEU A 76 16.25 -4.54 19.05
C LEU A 76 17.76 -4.25 19.12
N PHE A 77 18.29 -3.51 18.14
CA PHE A 77 19.72 -3.28 17.95
C PHE A 77 20.14 -1.83 18.26
N SER A 78 19.20 -0.97 18.66
CA SER A 78 19.48 0.42 19.06
C SER A 78 18.38 0.95 19.98
N ASP A 79 18.65 2.05 20.69
CA ASP A 79 17.61 2.74 21.47
C ASP A 79 16.62 3.55 20.61
N LYS A 80 16.67 3.40 19.28
CA LYS A 80 15.78 4.10 18.36
C LYS A 80 14.39 3.46 18.36
N THR A 81 13.38 4.33 18.33
CA THR A 81 11.99 3.96 18.08
C THR A 81 11.62 4.41 16.68
N TYR A 82 11.06 3.50 15.89
CA TYR A 82 10.60 3.77 14.54
C TYR A 82 9.09 3.83 14.49
N HIS A 83 8.58 4.72 13.66
CA HIS A 83 7.15 4.82 13.36
C HIS A 83 6.87 4.19 12.01
N TYR A 84 5.73 3.52 11.88
CA TYR A 84 5.32 2.91 10.62
C TYR A 84 3.79 2.87 10.46
N VAL A 85 3.34 2.70 9.22
CA VAL A 85 1.93 2.43 8.87
C VAL A 85 1.87 1.23 7.94
N TYR A 86 0.73 0.53 7.90
CA TYR A 86 0.51 -0.52 6.91
C TYR A 86 0.10 0.11 5.56
N TYR A 87 0.71 -0.31 4.45
CA TYR A 87 0.59 0.32 3.10
C TYR A 87 0.70 -0.65 1.89
N THR A 88 -0.39 -0.99 1.20
CA THR A 88 -0.33 -1.84 0.00
C THR A 88 -0.39 -1.05 -1.30
N GLU A 89 0.27 -1.54 -2.34
CA GLU A 89 0.25 -0.96 -3.69
C GLU A 89 -0.28 -1.97 -4.70
N HIS A 90 -1.25 -1.58 -5.52
CA HIS A 90 -1.94 -2.49 -6.42
C HIS A 90 -2.07 -1.90 -7.81
N GLU A 91 -1.95 -2.74 -8.83
CA GLU A 91 -2.07 -2.33 -10.23
C GLU A 91 -3.17 -3.10 -10.94
N ARG A 92 -3.90 -2.47 -11.87
CA ARG A 92 -4.74 -3.20 -12.81
C ARG A 92 -4.63 -2.63 -14.21
N ILE A 93 -4.76 -3.51 -15.21
CA ILE A 93 -4.81 -3.11 -16.61
C ILE A 93 -6.25 -2.78 -16.97
N ILE A 94 -6.49 -1.55 -17.40
CA ILE A 94 -7.78 -1.09 -17.92
C ILE A 94 -7.65 -1.00 -19.45
N GLU A 95 -8.49 -1.76 -20.15
CA GLU A 95 -8.64 -1.60 -21.60
C GLU A 95 -9.50 -0.37 -21.87
N ARG A 96 -8.89 0.71 -22.39
CA ARG A 96 -9.67 1.81 -22.98
C ARG A 96 -9.94 1.49 -24.44
N ARG A 97 -11.22 1.38 -24.79
CA ARG A 97 -11.67 1.43 -26.18
C ARG A 97 -11.66 2.90 -26.61
N GLU A 98 -10.85 3.23 -27.61
CA GLU A 98 -10.97 4.50 -28.33
C GLU A 98 -12.20 4.36 -29.24
N ASN A 99 -13.24 5.18 -29.00
CA ASN A 99 -14.38 5.35 -29.92
C ASN A 99 -14.04 6.40 -30.96
#